data_AF-A0A9W6Q009-F1
#
_entry.id   AF-A0A9W6Q009-F1
#
_cell.length_a   1.000
_cell.length_b   1.000
_cell.length_c   1.000
_cell.angle_alpha   90.00
_cell.angle_beta   90.00
_cell.angle_gamma   90.00
#
_symmetry.space_group_name_H-M   'P 1'
#
loop_
_entity.id
_entity.type
_entity.pdbx_description
1 polymer ?
#
loop_
_entity_poly.entity_id
_entity_poly.type
_entity_poly.pdbx_seq_one_letter_code
_entity_poly.pdbx_strand_id
1 'polypeptide(L)'
;MATSADDTERTLPRRRRVGASAGPRVAPDGRPPDGDGRAARRGTPPPAEDGTPHMRPLMRADDRPGETARRAAPPRSGITGRPFAYEHVPLH
;
A
#
# COMPACT_ATOMS: atom_id res chain seq x y z
N MET A 1 0.61 -7.61 18.80
CA MET A 1 1.92 -8.27 18.85
C MET A 1 2.72 -7.75 17.67
N ALA A 2 3.72 -6.90 17.92
CA ALA A 2 4.63 -6.44 16.86
C ALA A 2 5.54 -7.61 16.49
N THR A 3 5.27 -8.24 15.35
CA THR A 3 5.97 -9.44 14.86
C THR A 3 6.92 -9.04 13.73
N SER A 4 8.00 -8.34 14.09
CA SER A 4 9.22 -8.07 13.32
C SER A 4 9.99 -7.01 14.10
N ALA A 5 11.32 -7.09 14.21
CA ALA A 5 12.17 -6.06 14.81
C ALA A 5 12.35 -4.84 13.89
N ASP A 6 11.28 -4.46 13.19
CA ASP A 6 11.25 -3.38 12.23
C ASP A 6 10.47 -2.22 12.85
N ASP A 7 11.19 -1.17 13.25
CA ASP A 7 10.66 0.05 13.88
C ASP A 7 9.94 0.98 12.88
N THR A 8 9.64 0.47 11.68
CA THR A 8 8.96 1.23 10.63
C THR A 8 7.49 1.45 10.99
N GLU A 9 7.18 2.62 11.55
CA GLU A 9 5.81 3.06 11.78
C GLU A 9 5.19 3.71 10.53
N ARG A 10 3.90 3.45 10.31
CA ARG A 10 3.13 3.99 9.20
C ARG A 10 2.40 5.27 9.62
N THR A 11 2.81 6.42 9.08
CA THR A 11 2.17 7.72 9.35
C THR A 11 1.19 8.11 8.24
N LEU A 12 0.11 8.82 8.60
CA LEU A 12 -0.91 9.27 7.64
C LEU A 12 -0.53 10.62 7.01
N PRO A 13 -0.35 10.72 5.68
CA PRO A 13 0.04 11.97 5.04
C PRO A 13 -1.14 12.92 4.81
N ARG A 14 -0.94 14.23 5.00
CA ARG A 14 -1.95 15.27 4.71
C ARG A 14 -1.89 15.78 3.25
N ARG A 15 -2.37 14.99 2.30
CA ARG A 15 -2.48 15.40 0.88
C ARG A 15 -3.93 15.80 0.55
N ARG A 16 -4.15 17.03 0.06
CA ARG A 16 -5.48 17.54 -0.32
C ARG A 16 -5.45 18.17 -1.70
N ARG A 17 -6.54 18.03 -2.47
CA ARG A 17 -6.75 18.65 -3.79
C ARG A 17 -7.98 19.58 -3.83
N VAL A 18 -8.60 19.85 -2.69
CA VAL A 18 -9.86 20.62 -2.57
C VAL A 18 -9.80 21.59 -1.38
N GLY A 19 -10.42 22.76 -1.54
CA GLY A 19 -10.57 23.80 -0.49
C GLY A 19 -9.32 24.67 -0.29
N ALA A 20 -9.27 25.45 0.80
CA ALA A 20 -8.14 26.34 1.12
C ALA A 20 -6.79 25.62 1.26
N SER A 21 -6.80 24.30 1.39
CA SER A 21 -5.62 23.43 1.42
C SER A 21 -5.29 22.78 0.08
N ALA A 22 -5.92 23.19 -1.03
CA ALA A 22 -5.61 22.73 -2.39
C ALA A 22 -4.29 23.30 -2.94
N GLY A 23 -3.63 24.18 -2.18
CA GLY A 23 -2.38 24.85 -2.53
C GLY A 23 -1.12 24.07 -2.11
N PRO A 24 -0.22 24.65 -1.29
CA PRO A 24 1.12 24.11 -1.13
C PRO A 24 1.06 22.68 -0.59
N ARG A 25 1.88 21.81 -1.22
CA ARG A 25 2.12 20.45 -0.74
C ARG A 25 2.74 20.56 0.66
N VAL A 26 1.90 20.51 1.68
CA VAL A 26 2.33 20.38 3.07
C VAL A 26 3.11 19.07 3.16
N ALA A 27 4.29 19.11 3.77
CA ALA A 27 5.08 17.92 3.99
C ALA A 27 4.27 16.90 4.84
N PRO A 28 4.56 15.58 4.76
CA PRO A 28 3.81 14.58 5.53
C PRO A 28 3.76 14.85 7.04
N ASP A 29 4.73 15.59 7.57
CA ASP A 29 4.84 16.05 8.96
C ASP A 29 4.04 17.33 9.28
N GLY A 30 3.32 17.91 8.31
CA GLY A 30 2.45 19.07 8.52
C GLY A 30 3.11 20.44 8.35
N ARG A 31 4.40 20.51 7.99
CA ARG A 31 5.12 21.79 7.84
C ARG A 31 4.91 22.43 6.45
N PRO A 32 4.80 23.77 6.35
CA PRO A 32 4.87 24.49 5.07
C PRO A 32 6.21 24.20 4.37
N PRO A 33 6.24 24.07 3.04
CA PRO A 33 7.50 23.96 2.31
C PRO A 33 8.21 25.32 2.28
N ASP A 34 9.28 25.49 3.04
CA ASP A 34 10.13 26.70 2.98
C ASP A 34 10.77 26.85 1.58
N GLY A 35 10.95 28.11 1.16
CA GLY A 35 11.18 28.57 -0.21
C GLY A 35 12.33 27.95 -1.02
N ASP A 36 13.28 27.26 -0.38
CA ASP A 36 14.40 26.58 -1.06
C ASP A 36 14.49 25.07 -0.76
N GLY A 37 13.53 24.51 -0.01
CA GLY A 37 13.55 23.12 0.47
C GLY A 37 13.07 22.06 -0.54
N ARG A 38 12.82 22.44 -1.79
CA ARG A 38 12.11 21.62 -2.81
C ARG A 38 12.86 20.33 -3.21
N ALA A 39 14.15 20.23 -2.92
CA ALA A 39 14.99 19.07 -3.27
C ALA A 39 15.29 18.11 -2.10
N ALA A 40 15.17 18.54 -0.84
CA ALA A 40 15.80 17.83 0.28
C ALA A 40 14.86 16.97 1.13
N ARG A 41 13.53 17.15 1.07
CA ARG A 41 12.60 16.32 1.86
C ARG A 41 12.03 15.19 1.01
N ARG A 42 12.76 14.08 1.00
CA ARG A 42 12.38 12.76 0.50
C ARG A 42 11.17 12.19 1.27
N GLY A 43 10.01 12.84 1.21
CA GLY A 43 8.75 12.15 1.40
C GLY A 43 8.47 11.45 0.08
N THR A 44 8.66 10.13 0.01
CA THR A 44 8.45 9.34 -1.22
C THR A 44 7.17 9.84 -1.91
N PRO A 45 7.26 10.37 -3.14
CA PRO A 45 6.07 10.76 -3.87
C PRO A 45 5.15 9.54 -3.96
N PRO A 46 3.81 9.73 -3.96
CA PRO A 46 2.93 8.61 -4.22
C PRO A 46 3.36 7.93 -5.53
N PRO A 47 3.19 6.60 -5.65
CA PRO A 47 3.46 5.94 -6.92
C PRO A 47 2.75 6.70 -8.04
N ALA A 48 3.44 6.86 -9.17
CA ALA A 48 2.91 7.55 -10.34
C ALA A 48 1.57 6.92 -10.76
N GLU A 49 0.76 7.67 -11.52
CA GLU A 49 -0.58 7.25 -11.93
C GLU A 49 -0.59 5.89 -12.66
N ASP A 50 0.54 5.48 -13.25
CA ASP A 50 0.74 4.20 -13.94
C ASP A 50 1.09 3.01 -13.00
N GLY A 51 0.99 3.22 -11.68
CA GLY A 51 1.42 2.26 -10.69
C GLY A 51 2.95 2.13 -10.60
N THR A 52 3.42 1.23 -9.75
CA THR A 52 4.86 0.96 -9.66
C THR A 52 5.27 -0.05 -10.75
N PRO A 53 6.16 0.31 -11.69
CA PRO A 53 6.52 -0.59 -12.80
C PRO A 53 7.10 -1.93 -12.32
N HIS A 54 7.75 -1.93 -11.15
CA HIS A 54 8.27 -3.14 -10.50
C HIS A 54 7.18 -4.09 -9.96
N MET A 55 5.95 -3.62 -9.71
CA MET A 55 4.84 -4.47 -9.28
C MET A 55 4.21 -5.24 -10.44
N ARG A 56 4.23 -4.69 -11.67
CA ARG A 56 3.54 -5.28 -12.82
C ARG A 56 3.89 -6.76 -13.06
N PRO A 57 5.18 -7.19 -13.05
CA PRO A 57 5.52 -8.60 -13.26
C PRO A 57 5.03 -9.53 -12.15
N LEU A 58 4.78 -9.00 -10.94
CA LEU A 58 4.28 -9.77 -9.80
C LEU A 58 2.77 -9.99 -9.84
N MET A 59 2.02 -9.26 -10.68
CA MET A 59 0.56 -9.29 -10.80
C MET A 59 0.06 -10.47 -11.65
N ARG A 60 0.46 -11.69 -11.27
CA ARG A 60 -0.09 -12.94 -11.84
C ARG A 60 -1.22 -13.47 -10.95
N ALA A 61 -2.24 -14.05 -11.59
CA ALA A 61 -3.30 -14.76 -10.90
C ALA A 61 -2.78 -16.10 -10.36
N ASP A 62 -3.31 -16.50 -9.21
CA ASP A 62 -3.11 -17.80 -8.58
C ASP A 62 -4.49 -18.27 -8.14
N ASP A 63 -5.03 -19.25 -8.85
CA ASP A 63 -6.41 -19.72 -8.78
C ASP A 63 -6.54 -21.08 -8.06
N ARG A 64 -5.43 -21.68 -7.65
CA ARG A 64 -5.44 -22.94 -6.92
C ARG A 64 -5.99 -22.75 -5.50
N PRO A 65 -6.97 -23.56 -5.05
CA PRO A 65 -7.48 -23.48 -3.69
C PRO A 65 -6.36 -23.64 -2.65
N GLY A 66 -6.26 -22.70 -1.72
CA GLY A 66 -5.24 -22.73 -0.68
C GLY A 66 -3.85 -22.25 -1.13
N GLU A 67 -3.72 -21.65 -2.31
CA GLU A 67 -2.49 -20.97 -2.73
C GLU A 67 -2.67 -19.44 -2.68
N THR A 68 -1.57 -18.74 -2.39
CA THR A 68 -1.49 -17.27 -2.48
C THR A 68 -0.29 -16.88 -3.30
N ALA A 69 -0.45 -15.87 -4.15
CA ALA A 69 0.66 -15.28 -4.88
C ALA A 69 1.80 -14.89 -3.93
N ARG A 70 3.06 -15.15 -4.34
CA ARG A 70 4.28 -14.97 -3.53
C ARG A 70 4.45 -13.61 -2.83
N ARG A 71 3.78 -12.56 -3.33
CA ARG A 71 3.83 -11.19 -2.80
C ARG A 71 2.96 -10.98 -1.54
N ALA A 72 2.11 -11.94 -1.20
CA ALA A 72 1.18 -11.85 -0.09
C ALA A 72 1.30 -13.07 0.82
N ALA A 73 1.20 -12.85 2.12
CA ALA A 73 1.07 -13.93 3.09
C ALA A 73 -0.36 -14.52 3.04
N PRO A 74 -0.54 -15.80 3.36
CA PRO A 74 -1.86 -16.39 3.48
C PRO A 74 -2.67 -15.69 4.59
N PRO A 75 -4.00 -15.62 4.45
CA PRO A 75 -4.86 -15.07 5.49
C PRO A 75 -4.83 -15.97 6.72
N ARG A 76 -5.13 -15.39 7.90
CA ARG A 76 -5.15 -16.13 9.15
C ARG A 76 -6.25 -17.20 9.22
N SER A 77 -7.36 -16.99 8.52
CA SER A 77 -8.50 -17.92 8.46
C SER A 77 -9.26 -17.73 7.15
N GLY A 78 -10.07 -18.74 6.78
CA GLY A 78 -10.99 -18.62 5.66
C GLY A 78 -12.25 -17.81 6.00
N ILE A 79 -13.17 -17.73 5.05
CA ILE A 79 -14.39 -16.92 5.13
C ILE A 79 -15.59 -17.80 5.51
N THR A 80 -16.52 -17.30 6.33
CA THR A 80 -17.76 -18.02 6.70
C THR A 80 -17.51 -19.40 7.37
N GLY A 81 -16.44 -19.52 8.15
CA GLY A 81 -16.06 -20.77 8.82
C GLY A 81 -15.52 -21.86 7.87
N ARG A 82 -15.34 -21.55 6.58
CA ARG A 82 -14.68 -22.45 5.64
C ARG A 82 -13.16 -22.40 5.82
N PRO A 83 -12.44 -23.49 5.51
CA PRO A 83 -10.97 -23.49 5.53
C PRO A 83 -10.41 -22.58 4.42
N PHE A 84 -9.15 -22.16 4.57
CA PHE A 84 -8.44 -21.37 3.55
C PHE A 84 -8.37 -22.07 2.18
N ALA A 85 -8.26 -23.40 2.17
CA ALA A 85 -8.25 -24.20 0.93
C ALA A 85 -9.63 -24.48 0.33
N TYR A 86 -10.69 -23.80 0.79
CA TYR A 86 -12.02 -23.93 0.20
C TYR A 86 -12.05 -23.28 -1.20
N GLU A 87 -12.67 -23.97 -2.16
CA GLU A 87 -12.90 -23.43 -3.50
C GLU A 87 -13.97 -22.34 -3.43
N HIS A 88 -13.53 -21.09 -3.31
CA HIS A 88 -14.41 -19.94 -3.21
C HIS A 88 -15.02 -19.51 -4.55
N VAL A 89 -14.31 -19.76 -5.65
CA VAL A 89 -14.76 -19.44 -7.02
C VAL A 89 -14.56 -20.69 -7.86
N PRO A 90 -15.64 -21.39 -8.22
CA PRO A 90 -15.55 -22.51 -9.15
C PRO A 90 -15.23 -22.02 -10.56
N LEU A 91 -14.25 -22.64 -11.23
CA LEU A 91 -13.75 -22.23 -12.56
C LEU A 91 -14.16 -23.17 -13.71
N HIS A 92 -15.23 -23.95 -13.51
CA HIS A 92 -15.75 -24.87 -14.52
C HIS A 92 -16.56 -24.18 -15.62
#